data_AF-A0A967JQY9-F1
#
_entry.id   AF-A0A967JQY9-F1
#
_cell.length_a   1.000
_cell.length_b   1.000
_cell.length_c   1.000
_cell.angle_alpha   90.00
_cell.angle_beta   90.00
_cell.angle_gamma   90.00
#
_symmetry.space_group_name_H-M   'P 1'
#
loop_
_entity.id
_entity.type
_entity.pdbx_description
1 polymer ?
#
loop_
_entity_poly.entity_id
_entity_poly.type
_entity_poly.pdbx_seq_one_letter_code
_entity_poly.pdbx_strand_id
1 'polypeptide(L)'
;MLDDFMTRAALAGIGTALAAAPLGCFVVWRRMAYFGDATSHAAVLGVALSLAFALPVYAGALIVALVMATAVTSMSERGHAVDT
;
A
#
# COMPACT_ATOMS: atom_id res chain seq x y z
N MET A 1 3.81 8.19 31.49
CA MET A 1 2.85 7.55 30.56
C MET A 1 2.77 8.29 29.23
N LEU A 2 2.63 9.62 29.24
CA LEU A 2 2.63 10.41 28.01
C LEU A 2 3.97 10.28 27.26
N ASP A 3 5.10 10.30 27.96
CA ASP A 3 6.43 10.24 27.33
C ASP A 3 6.66 8.95 26.53
N ASP A 4 6.25 7.78 27.06
CA ASP A 4 6.39 6.50 26.34
C ASP A 4 5.54 6.46 25.07
N PHE A 5 4.29 6.94 25.17
CA PHE A 5 3.41 7.06 24.01
C PHE A 5 3.96 8.05 22.99
N MET A 6 4.42 9.23 23.44
CA MET A 6 5.00 10.25 22.56
C MET A 6 6.25 9.76 21.86
N THR A 7 7.12 9.02 22.56
CA THR A 7 8.35 8.46 21.97
C THR A 7 8.01 7.40 20.93
N ARG A 8 7.08 6.49 21.23
CA ARG A 8 6.66 5.42 20.31
C ARG A 8 5.88 5.97 19.11
N ALA A 9 5.04 6.98 19.32
CA ALA A 9 4.31 7.67 18.26
C ALA A 9 5.25 8.47 17.34
N ALA A 10 6.25 9.16 17.91
CA ALA A 10 7.26 9.88 17.13
C ALA A 10 8.09 8.90 16.29
N LEU A 11 8.54 7.78 16.87
CA LEU A 11 9.27 6.74 16.14
C LEU A 11 8.43 6.12 15.02
N ALA A 12 7.16 5.79 15.30
CA ALA A 12 6.25 5.27 14.29
C ALA A 12 6.02 6.29 13.16
N GLY A 13 5.81 7.57 13.49
CA GLY A 13 5.61 8.65 12.52
C GLY A 13 6.84 8.92 11.66
N ILE A 14 8.03 8.95 12.25
CA ILE A 14 9.28 9.10 11.51
C ILE A 14 9.52 7.88 10.61
N GLY A 15 9.29 6.68 11.12
CA GLY A 15 9.41 5.45 10.35
C GLY A 15 8.46 5.40 9.15
N THR A 16 7.20 5.79 9.33
CA THR A 16 6.22 5.85 8.23
C THR A 16 6.54 6.97 7.25
N ALA A 17 6.99 8.14 7.70
CA ALA A 17 7.38 9.24 6.82
C ALA A 17 8.58 8.87 5.94
N LEU A 18 9.60 8.22 6.52
CA LEU A 18 10.77 7.74 5.77
C LEU A 18 10.41 6.65 4.75
N ALA A 19 9.43 5.79 5.04
CA ALA A 19 8.96 4.78 4.08
C ALA A 19 8.06 5.39 2.99
N ALA A 20 7.18 6.33 3.35
CA ALA A 20 6.22 6.94 2.43
C ALA A 20 6.85 7.96 1.48
N ALA A 21 7.89 8.70 1.92
CA ALA A 21 8.57 9.71 1.10
C ALA A 21 9.16 9.14 -0.22
N PRO A 22 9.97 8.07 -0.23
CA PRO A 22 10.49 7.49 -1.48
C PRO A 22 9.38 6.85 -2.32
N LEU A 23 8.39 6.21 -1.69
CA LEU A 23 7.23 5.63 -2.39
C LEU A 23 6.44 6.72 -3.13
N GLY A 24 6.21 7.87 -2.49
CA GLY A 24 5.51 9.01 -3.11
C GLY A 24 6.28 9.61 -4.29
N CYS A 25 7.60 9.76 -4.16
CA CYS A 25 8.45 10.25 -5.25
C CYS A 25 8.38 9.32 -6.48
N PHE A 26 8.45 8.00 -6.26
CA PHE A 26 8.36 7.00 -7.33
C PHE A 26 6.98 6.97 -8.01
N VAL A 27 5.92 7.10 -7.23
CA VAL A 27 4.54 7.14 -7.73
C VAL A 27 4.32 8.35 -8.65
N VAL A 28 4.87 9.51 -8.30
CA VAL A 28 4.79 10.73 -9.14
C VAL A 28 5.58 10.55 -10.43
N TRP A 29 6.81 10.03 -10.37
CA TRP A 29 7.66 9.84 -11.55
C TRP A 29 7.07 8.87 -12.58
N ARG A 30 6.39 7.81 -12.13
CA ARG A 30 5.73 6.85 -13.03
C ARG A 30 4.33 7.26 -13.48
N ARG A 31 3.87 8.49 -13.17
CA ARG A 31 2.49 8.95 -13.44
C ARG A 31 1.40 8.02 -12.85
N MET A 32 1.70 7.30 -11.78
CA MET A 32 0.79 6.33 -11.16
C MET A 32 0.03 6.94 -9.97
N ALA A 33 -0.44 8.19 -10.09
CA ALA A 33 -1.05 8.93 -8.97
C ALA A 33 -2.23 8.19 -8.29
N TYR A 34 -2.98 7.38 -9.04
CA TYR A 34 -4.11 6.60 -8.53
C TYR A 34 -3.74 5.25 -7.88
N PHE A 35 -2.46 4.84 -7.96
CA PHE A 35 -2.02 3.56 -7.40
C PHE A 35 -2.17 3.51 -5.88
N GLY A 36 -1.91 4.64 -5.21
CA GLY A 36 -2.10 4.76 -3.76
C GLY A 36 -3.57 4.62 -3.34
N ASP A 37 -4.50 5.20 -4.09
CA ASP A 37 -5.94 5.12 -3.82
C ASP A 37 -6.45 3.67 -3.99
N ALA A 38 -6.10 3.03 -5.11
CA ALA A 38 -6.43 1.64 -5.36
C ALA A 38 -5.84 0.68 -4.32
N THR A 39 -4.58 0.91 -3.90
CA THR A 39 -3.92 0.10 -2.86
C THR A 39 -4.59 0.28 -1.49
N SER A 40 -5.10 1.49 -1.21
CA SER A 40 -5.81 1.78 0.03
C SER A 40 -7.14 1.00 0.12
N HIS A 41 -7.92 0.98 -0.97
CA HIS A 41 -9.12 0.15 -1.05
C HIS A 41 -8.80 -1.36 -0.97
N ALA A 42 -7.74 -1.81 -1.63
CA ALA A 42 -7.29 -3.19 -1.55
C ALA A 42 -6.87 -3.58 -0.12
N ALA A 43 -6.21 -2.70 0.61
CA ALA A 43 -5.84 -2.94 2.01
C ALA A 43 -7.06 -3.12 2.92
N VAL A 44 -8.10 -2.29 2.76
CA VAL A 44 -9.37 -2.44 3.52
C VAL A 44 -10.04 -3.79 3.22
N LEU A 45 -10.06 -4.19 1.95
CA LEU A 45 -10.57 -5.50 1.54
C LEU A 45 -9.76 -6.65 2.15
N GLY A 46 -8.42 -6.54 2.18
CA GLY A 46 -7.54 -7.52 2.81
C GLY A 46 -7.72 -7.63 4.32
N VAL A 47 -7.96 -6.51 5.01
CA VAL A 47 -8.33 -6.51 6.43
C VAL A 47 -9.67 -7.24 6.63
N ALA A 48 -10.68 -6.94 5.82
CA ALA A 48 -12.00 -7.58 5.91
C ALA A 48 -11.92 -9.11 5.69
N LEU A 49 -11.18 -9.55 4.67
CA LEU A 49 -10.93 -10.97 4.42
C LEU A 49 -10.18 -11.64 5.58
N SER A 50 -9.15 -10.98 6.12
CA SER A 50 -8.38 -11.55 7.23
C SER A 50 -9.23 -11.75 8.47
N LEU A 51 -10.12 -10.80 8.79
CA LEU A 51 -11.08 -10.94 9.88
C LEU A 51 -12.08 -12.08 9.62
N ALA A 52 -12.57 -12.22 8.38
CA ALA A 52 -13.53 -13.26 8.02
C ALA A 52 -12.95 -14.68 8.17
N PHE A 53 -11.67 -14.88 7.85
CA PHE A 53 -10.98 -16.17 7.94
C PHE A 53 -10.18 -16.38 9.25
N ALA A 54 -10.30 -15.45 10.21
CA ALA A 54 -9.52 -15.45 11.46
C ALA A 54 -7.99 -15.56 11.24
N LEU A 55 -7.50 -14.94 10.15
CA LEU A 55 -6.09 -14.86 9.78
C LEU A 55 -5.45 -13.58 10.33
N PRO A 56 -4.11 -13.54 10.49
CA PRO A 56 -3.40 -12.35 10.93
C PRO A 56 -3.60 -11.17 9.95
N VAL A 57 -4.17 -10.08 10.46
CA VAL A 57 -4.59 -8.90 9.68
C VAL A 57 -3.47 -8.33 8.81
N TYR A 58 -2.26 -8.26 9.35
CA TYR A 58 -1.09 -7.79 8.61
C TYR A 58 -0.80 -8.65 7.37
N ALA A 59 -0.95 -9.98 7.47
CA ALA A 59 -0.72 -10.88 6.36
C ALA A 59 -1.82 -10.74 5.30
N GLY A 60 -3.10 -10.68 5.73
CA GLY A 60 -4.22 -10.48 4.81
C GLY A 60 -4.15 -9.16 4.05
N ALA A 61 -3.86 -8.06 4.74
CA ALA A 61 -3.68 -6.75 4.12
C ALA A 61 -2.49 -6.75 3.14
N LEU A 62 -1.35 -7.34 3.54
CA LEU A 62 -0.16 -7.42 2.69
C LEU A 62 -0.40 -8.26 1.43
N ILE A 63 -1.01 -9.44 1.56
CA ILE A 63 -1.30 -10.33 0.43
C ILE A 63 -2.21 -9.62 -0.57
N VAL A 64 -3.30 -9.03 -0.12
CA VAL A 64 -4.25 -8.35 -1.02
C VAL A 64 -3.62 -7.11 -1.66
N ALA A 65 -2.82 -6.33 -0.93
CA ALA A 65 -2.09 -5.20 -1.50
C ALA A 65 -1.09 -5.65 -2.57
N LEU A 66 -0.36 -6.75 -2.35
CA LEU A 66 0.57 -7.31 -3.33
C LEU A 66 -0.15 -7.84 -4.59
N VAL A 67 -1.27 -8.55 -4.41
CA VAL A 67 -2.11 -9.01 -5.53
C VAL A 67 -2.61 -7.84 -6.36
N MET A 68 -3.03 -6.75 -5.71
CA MET A 68 -3.50 -5.59 -6.44
C MET A 68 -2.37 -4.84 -7.15
N ALA A 69 -1.20 -4.74 -6.51
CA ALA A 69 -0.01 -4.16 -7.12
C ALA A 69 0.42 -4.93 -8.36
N THR A 70 0.48 -6.27 -8.31
CA THR A 70 0.86 -7.11 -9.46
C THR A 70 -0.19 -7.06 -10.57
N ALA A 71 -1.47 -7.03 -10.24
CA ALA A 71 -2.55 -6.87 -11.21
C ALA A 71 -2.39 -5.56 -11.99
N VAL A 72 -2.23 -4.43 -11.30
CA VAL A 72 -2.07 -3.11 -11.93
C VAL A 72 -0.78 -3.02 -12.74
N THR A 73 0.35 -3.55 -12.25
CA THR A 73 1.59 -3.55 -13.04
C THR A 73 1.46 -4.38 -14.30
N SER A 74 0.84 -5.57 -14.23
CA SER A 74 0.65 -6.44 -15.40
C SER A 74 -0.27 -5.83 -16.45
N MET A 75 -1.28 -5.05 -16.02
CA MET A 75 -2.15 -4.31 -16.93
C MET A 75 -1.46 -3.09 -17.52
N SER A 76 -0.67 -2.36 -16.73
CA SER A 76 0.11 -1.21 -17.19
C SER A 76 1.14 -1.60 -18.26
N GLU A 77 1.74 -2.79 -18.18
CA GLU A 77 2.67 -3.30 -19.19
C GLU A 77 1.98 -3.66 -20.52
N ARG A 78 0.71 -4.07 -20.48
CA ARG A 78 -0.08 -4.39 -21.68
C ARG A 78 -0.61 -3.15 -22.42
N GLY A 79 -0.64 -1.99 -21.77
CA GLY A 79 -1.09 -0.72 -22.35
C GLY A 79 -0.16 -0.11 -23.42
N HIS A 80 1.02 -0.68 -23.65
CA HIS A 80 1.95 -0.24 -24.71
C HIS A 80 1.77 -0.97 -26.06
N ALA A 81 0.76 -1.85 -26.18
CA ALA A 81 0.51 -2.62 -27.41
C ALA A 81 -0.76 -2.21 -28.17
N VAL A 82 -1.41 -1.10 -27.80
CA VAL A 82 -2.56 -0.57 -28.52
C VAL A 82 -2.23 0.86 -28.97
N ASP A 83 -1.46 0.96 -30.04
CA ASP A 83 -1.43 2.12 -30.93
C ASP A 83 -0.65 1.70 -32.20
N THR A 84 -1.37 0.97 -33.06
CA THR A 84 -1.17 0.98 -34.52
C THR A 84 -2.38 1.63 -35.15
#